data_AF-A0A382YAL1-F1
#
_entry.id   AF-A0A382YAL1-F1
#
_cell.length_a   1.000
_cell.length_b   1.000
_cell.length_c   1.000
_cell.angle_alpha   90.00
_cell.angle_beta   90.00
_cell.angle_gamma   90.00
#
_symmetry.space_group_name_H-M   'P 1'
#
loop_
_entity.id
_entity.type
_entity.pdbx_description
1 polymer ?
#
loop_
_entity_poly.entity_id
_entity_poly.type
_entity_poly.pdbx_seq_one_letter_code
_entity_poly.pdbx_strand_id
1 'polypeptide(L)'
;VFVGVVLALVCEKKLMDITLQPHQRAFRKAQKTKLVERLNNQLRELDEKKIFIEPGAQGARFTTRDWEFFFVGEVQRKNLITELSEPFDSFAGGLEEILPSLPPGERAQFEQAYRRQGVLLAERVASRFATVNEFLPLPEIPRRFKKYEDNLRALVAPLEEKNDLLLGGWESSLKSQISSFEEYNQFLSERRKAVISSSVNIEELQPGAPAGVDADDLAVEDYLLDALLGFDEIMGDMHKTEEGRIMVISYLEQFYTHLKVAIIF
;
A
#
# COMPACT_ATOMS: atom_id res chain seq x y z
N VAL A 1 45.42 1.65 42.25
CA VAL A 1 44.25 2.51 41.92
C VAL A 1 44.20 2.83 40.42
N PHE A 2 45.21 3.52 39.84
CA PHE A 2 45.21 3.90 38.42
C PHE A 2 45.05 2.73 37.43
N VAL A 3 45.75 1.61 37.64
CA VAL A 3 45.64 0.39 36.81
C VAL A 3 44.26 -0.26 36.91
N GLY A 4 43.62 -0.21 38.09
CA GLY A 4 42.26 -0.73 38.30
C GLY A 4 41.19 0.12 37.61
N VAL A 5 41.36 1.44 37.58
CA VAL A 5 40.46 2.37 36.87
C VAL A 5 40.58 2.22 35.36
N VAL A 6 41.79 2.01 34.83
CA VAL A 6 42.01 1.79 33.38
C VAL A 6 41.49 0.42 32.94
N LEU A 7 41.69 -0.65 33.73
CA LEU A 7 41.08 -1.96 33.46
C LEU A 7 39.56 -1.91 33.54
N ALA A 8 38.99 -1.18 34.50
CA ALA A 8 37.56 -0.96 34.58
C ALA A 8 37.06 -0.28 33.31
N LEU A 9 37.61 0.87 32.88
CA LEU A 9 37.18 1.58 31.67
C LEU A 9 37.33 0.77 30.37
N VAL A 10 38.41 -0.01 30.22
CA VAL A 10 38.66 -0.81 29.01
C VAL A 10 37.77 -2.05 28.96
N CYS A 11 37.56 -2.71 30.10
CA CYS A 11 36.69 -3.88 30.19
C CYS A 11 35.21 -3.49 30.27
N GLU A 12 34.86 -2.32 30.81
CA GLU A 12 33.49 -1.81 30.97
C GLU A 12 32.78 -1.78 29.64
N LYS A 13 33.38 -1.22 28.58
CA LYS A 13 32.74 -1.20 27.26
C LYS A 13 32.46 -2.60 26.72
N LYS A 14 33.42 -3.54 26.84
CA LYS A 14 33.25 -4.93 26.39
C LYS A 14 32.27 -5.72 27.24
N LEU A 15 32.31 -5.58 28.56
CA LEU A 15 31.38 -6.22 29.50
C LEU A 15 29.97 -5.70 29.29
N MET A 16 29.82 -4.39 29.11
CA MET A 16 28.56 -3.72 28.86
C MET A 16 27.97 -4.14 27.50
N ASP A 17 28.79 -4.31 26.47
CA ASP A 17 28.35 -4.89 25.19
C ASP A 17 27.91 -6.35 25.37
N ILE A 18 28.64 -7.17 26.13
CA ILE A 18 28.29 -8.59 26.37
C ILE A 18 27.01 -8.73 27.21
N THR A 19 26.78 -7.86 28.20
CA THR A 19 25.61 -7.95 29.08
C THR A 19 24.38 -7.27 28.49
N LEU A 20 24.51 -6.16 27.76
CA LEU A 20 23.36 -5.44 27.18
C LEU A 20 22.86 -6.08 25.90
N GLN A 21 23.73 -6.71 25.09
CA GLN A 21 23.31 -7.31 23.81
C GLN A 21 22.17 -8.33 23.95
N PRO A 22 22.19 -9.30 24.90
CA PRO A 22 21.08 -10.22 25.12
C PRO A 22 19.76 -9.51 25.47
N HIS A 23 19.80 -8.46 26.30
CA HIS A 23 18.61 -7.70 26.69
C HIS A 23 18.06 -6.86 25.54
N GLN A 24 18.93 -6.20 24.76
CA GLN A 24 18.55 -5.46 23.56
C GLN A 24 17.92 -6.40 22.52
N ARG A 25 18.47 -7.62 22.35
CA ARG A 25 17.89 -8.65 21.49
C ARG A 25 16.52 -9.11 21.98
N ALA A 26 16.39 -9.40 23.28
CA ALA A 26 15.12 -9.83 23.86
C ALA A 26 14.05 -8.75 23.71
N PHE A 27 14.38 -7.49 24.00
CA PHE A 27 13.46 -6.37 23.88
C PHE A 27 13.04 -6.13 22.43
N ARG A 28 14.00 -6.08 21.49
CA ARG A 28 13.70 -5.95 20.06
C ARG A 28 12.86 -7.12 19.56
N LYS A 29 13.17 -8.35 19.94
CA LYS A 29 12.38 -9.52 19.57
C LYS A 29 10.94 -9.40 20.09
N ALA A 30 10.75 -8.99 21.35
CA ALA A 30 9.43 -8.76 21.92
C ALA A 30 8.65 -7.64 21.19
N GLN A 31 9.31 -6.54 20.84
CA GLN A 31 8.71 -5.47 20.03
C GLN A 31 8.29 -5.97 18.65
N LYS A 32 9.18 -6.70 17.95
CA LYS A 32 8.87 -7.30 16.64
C LYS A 32 7.67 -8.25 16.75
N THR A 33 7.65 -9.15 17.74
CA THR A 33 6.52 -10.05 17.97
C THR A 33 5.22 -9.28 18.20
N LYS A 34 5.23 -8.23 19.02
CA LYS A 34 4.04 -7.39 19.28
C LYS A 34 3.56 -6.67 18.01
N LEU A 35 4.47 -6.17 17.17
CA LEU A 35 4.11 -5.52 15.91
C LEU A 35 3.52 -6.51 14.90
N VAL A 36 4.07 -7.71 14.81
CA VAL A 36 3.52 -8.79 13.98
C VAL A 36 2.14 -9.21 14.48
N GLU A 37 1.94 -9.30 15.80
CA GLU A 37 0.63 -9.60 16.39
C GLU A 37 -0.41 -8.50 16.10
N ARG A 38 -0.02 -7.22 16.23
CA ARG A 38 -0.87 -6.09 15.83
C ARG A 38 -1.26 -6.17 14.35
N LEU A 39 -0.28 -6.45 13.49
CA LEU A 39 -0.52 -6.60 12.05
C LEU A 39 -1.49 -7.76 11.76
N ASN A 40 -1.31 -8.91 12.42
CA ASN A 40 -2.19 -10.06 12.28
C ASN A 40 -3.62 -9.77 12.73
N ASN A 41 -3.78 -9.05 13.85
CA ASN A 41 -5.10 -8.68 14.33
C ASN A 41 -5.81 -7.76 13.33
N GLN A 42 -5.11 -6.77 12.78
CA GLN A 42 -5.69 -5.89 11.75
C GLN A 42 -6.05 -6.63 10.46
N LEU A 43 -5.18 -7.53 9.98
CA LEU A 43 -5.49 -8.38 8.82
C LEU A 43 -6.72 -9.26 9.07
N ARG A 44 -6.79 -9.90 10.26
CA ARG A 44 -7.93 -10.73 10.63
C ARG A 44 -9.23 -9.94 10.70
N GLU A 45 -9.23 -8.76 11.32
CA GLU A 45 -10.43 -7.93 11.38
C GLU A 45 -10.91 -7.54 9.97
N LEU A 46 -9.98 -7.24 9.06
CA LEU A 46 -10.28 -6.92 7.67
C LEU A 46 -10.87 -8.12 6.90
N ASP A 47 -10.38 -9.34 7.16
CA ASP A 47 -10.97 -10.59 6.65
C ASP A 47 -12.37 -10.86 7.22
N GLU A 48 -12.56 -10.65 8.53
CA GLU A 48 -13.85 -10.83 9.22
C GLU A 48 -14.93 -9.90 8.65
N LYS A 49 -14.52 -8.71 8.20
CA LYS A 49 -15.40 -7.74 7.52
C LYS A 49 -15.73 -8.11 6.09
N LYS A 50 -15.10 -9.16 5.53
CA LYS A 50 -15.41 -9.71 4.21
C LYS A 50 -15.35 -8.66 3.09
N ILE A 51 -14.39 -7.74 3.22
CA ILE A 51 -14.18 -6.64 2.28
C ILE A 51 -13.69 -7.18 0.93
N PHE A 52 -12.71 -8.09 0.96
CA PHE A 52 -12.05 -8.65 -0.22
C PHE A 52 -12.76 -9.92 -0.71
N ILE A 53 -14.07 -9.83 -0.88
CA ILE A 53 -14.91 -10.89 -1.44
C ILE A 53 -15.57 -10.37 -2.72
N GLU A 54 -15.66 -11.25 -3.72
CA GLU A 54 -16.31 -10.96 -4.99
C GLU A 54 -17.73 -10.40 -4.81
N PRO A 55 -18.08 -9.27 -5.46
CA PRO A 55 -19.43 -8.73 -5.43
C PRO A 55 -20.47 -9.77 -5.88
N GLY A 56 -21.52 -9.94 -5.09
CA GLY A 56 -22.58 -10.94 -5.34
C GLY A 56 -22.27 -12.36 -4.84
N ALA A 57 -21.06 -12.62 -4.32
CA ALA A 57 -20.78 -13.85 -3.59
C ALA A 57 -21.42 -13.83 -2.18
N GLN A 58 -21.66 -15.01 -1.60
CA GLN A 58 -22.29 -15.11 -0.29
C GLN A 58 -21.42 -14.46 0.80
N GLY A 59 -21.97 -13.42 1.43
CA GLY A 59 -21.27 -12.67 2.47
C GLY A 59 -20.33 -11.57 1.96
N ALA A 60 -20.35 -11.27 0.65
CA ALA A 60 -19.67 -10.09 0.12
C ALA A 60 -20.26 -8.82 0.76
N ARG A 61 -19.39 -7.95 1.26
CA ARG A 61 -19.82 -6.70 1.90
C ARG A 61 -20.13 -5.60 0.90
N PHE A 62 -19.32 -5.50 -0.17
CA PHE A 62 -19.42 -4.45 -1.17
C PHE A 62 -20.02 -4.96 -2.48
N THR A 63 -20.87 -4.14 -3.09
CA THR A 63 -21.45 -4.35 -4.41
C THR A 63 -20.50 -3.89 -5.52
N THR A 64 -20.82 -4.22 -6.77
CA THR A 64 -20.07 -3.73 -7.94
C THR A 64 -20.03 -2.20 -7.98
N ARG A 65 -21.13 -1.53 -7.61
CA ARG A 65 -21.24 -0.06 -7.62
C ARG A 65 -20.35 0.58 -6.57
N ASP A 66 -20.19 -0.04 -5.41
CA ASP A 66 -19.30 0.46 -4.35
C ASP A 66 -17.83 0.41 -4.81
N TRP A 67 -17.45 -0.67 -5.51
CA TRP A 67 -16.13 -0.75 -6.12
C TRP A 67 -15.94 0.28 -7.24
N GLU A 68 -16.94 0.55 -8.07
CA GLU A 68 -16.88 1.63 -9.06
C GLU A 68 -16.69 3.01 -8.39
N PHE A 69 -17.27 3.22 -7.21
CA PHE A 69 -17.03 4.41 -6.39
C PHE A 69 -15.60 4.46 -5.82
N PHE A 70 -15.10 3.36 -5.24
CA PHE A 70 -13.70 3.29 -4.77
C PHE A 70 -12.67 3.48 -5.90
N PHE A 71 -13.04 3.13 -7.13
CA PHE A 71 -12.25 3.33 -8.34
C PHE A 71 -12.76 4.48 -9.21
N VAL A 72 -13.42 5.49 -8.62
CA VAL A 72 -14.02 6.61 -9.38
C VAL A 72 -13.02 7.32 -10.29
N GLY A 73 -11.75 7.40 -9.90
CA GLY A 73 -10.69 7.95 -10.75
C GLY A 73 -10.47 7.17 -12.05
N GLU A 74 -10.64 5.84 -12.03
CA GLU A 74 -10.59 5.00 -13.24
C GLU A 74 -11.83 5.19 -14.11
N VAL A 75 -13.01 5.35 -13.49
CA VAL A 75 -14.25 5.65 -14.22
C VAL A 75 -14.16 7.01 -14.90
N GLN A 76 -13.68 8.04 -14.20
CA GLN A 76 -13.41 9.36 -14.78
C GLN A 76 -12.41 9.28 -15.93
N ARG A 77 -11.32 8.52 -15.76
CA ARG A 77 -10.31 8.36 -16.79
C ARG A 77 -10.88 7.70 -18.04
N LYS A 78 -11.69 6.65 -17.87
CA LYS A 78 -12.37 5.97 -18.97
C LYS A 78 -13.33 6.92 -19.70
N ASN A 79 -14.12 7.71 -18.97
CA ASN A 79 -15.02 8.70 -19.56
C ASN A 79 -14.23 9.72 -20.40
N LEU A 80 -13.15 10.27 -19.86
CA LEU A 80 -12.30 11.22 -20.57
C LEU A 80 -11.64 10.58 -21.81
N ILE A 81 -11.19 9.33 -21.74
CA ILE A 81 -10.66 8.62 -22.91
C ILE A 81 -11.75 8.52 -23.98
N THR A 82 -12.97 8.13 -23.59
CA THR A 82 -14.12 7.96 -24.49
C THR A 82 -14.50 9.27 -25.17
N GLU A 83 -14.65 10.35 -24.39
CA GLU A 83 -14.96 11.70 -24.89
C GLU A 83 -13.88 12.24 -25.83
N LEU A 84 -12.60 12.02 -25.51
CA LEU A 84 -11.50 12.49 -26.36
C LEU A 84 -11.33 11.65 -27.63
N SER A 85 -11.72 10.37 -27.61
CA SER A 85 -11.67 9.51 -28.80
C SER A 85 -12.89 9.66 -29.71
N GLU A 86 -14.04 10.07 -29.18
CA GLU A 86 -15.30 10.19 -29.94
C GLU A 86 -15.17 11.02 -31.24
N PRO A 87 -14.50 12.19 -31.26
CA PRO A 87 -14.32 12.95 -32.51
C PRO A 87 -13.52 12.19 -33.56
N PHE A 88 -12.57 11.34 -33.16
CA PHE A 88 -11.76 10.52 -34.07
C PHE A 88 -12.58 9.38 -34.65
N ASP A 89 -13.41 8.75 -33.84
CA ASP A 89 -14.34 7.71 -34.29
C ASP A 89 -15.42 8.29 -35.22
N SER A 90 -15.98 9.44 -34.88
CA SER A 90 -16.98 10.14 -35.70
C SER A 90 -16.41 10.53 -37.07
N PHE A 91 -15.21 11.13 -37.10
CA PHE A 91 -14.54 11.50 -38.36
C PHE A 91 -14.17 10.26 -39.19
N ALA A 92 -13.67 9.20 -38.56
CA ALA A 92 -13.39 7.94 -39.25
C ALA A 92 -14.67 7.30 -39.83
N GLY A 93 -15.81 7.40 -39.12
CA GLY A 93 -17.09 6.92 -39.63
C GLY A 93 -17.66 7.74 -40.79
N GLY A 94 -17.34 9.03 -40.87
CA GLY A 94 -17.81 9.95 -41.93
C GLY A 94 -16.90 10.04 -43.15
N LEU A 95 -15.83 9.25 -43.22
CA LEU A 95 -14.77 9.42 -44.23
C LEU A 95 -15.24 9.12 -45.67
N GLU A 96 -16.26 8.28 -45.82
CA GLU A 96 -16.89 7.99 -47.10
C GLU A 96 -17.56 9.22 -47.72
N GLU A 97 -18.19 10.07 -46.90
CA GLU A 97 -18.85 11.30 -47.34
C GLU A 97 -17.84 12.43 -47.56
N ILE A 98 -16.77 12.47 -46.75
CA ILE A 98 -15.77 13.55 -46.76
C ILE A 98 -14.73 13.34 -47.88
N LEU A 99 -14.35 12.09 -48.18
CA LEU A 99 -13.32 11.74 -49.17
C LEU A 99 -13.75 10.56 -50.05
N PRO A 100 -14.74 10.74 -50.94
CA PRO A 100 -15.28 9.67 -51.78
C PRO A 100 -14.26 9.13 -52.80
N SER A 101 -13.19 9.88 -53.09
CA SER A 101 -12.16 9.53 -54.07
C SER A 101 -11.15 8.48 -53.60
N LEU A 102 -11.15 8.11 -52.31
CA LEU A 102 -10.24 7.11 -51.76
C LEU A 102 -10.74 5.67 -52.09
N PRO A 103 -9.87 4.78 -52.59
CA PRO A 103 -10.20 3.37 -52.77
C PRO A 103 -10.64 2.72 -51.44
N PRO A 104 -11.62 1.78 -51.44
CA PRO A 104 -12.17 1.20 -50.22
C PRO A 104 -11.12 0.55 -49.30
N GLY A 105 -10.11 -0.11 -49.87
CA GLY A 105 -9.04 -0.76 -49.10
C GLY A 105 -8.11 0.24 -48.40
N GLU A 106 -7.76 1.34 -49.07
CA GLU A 106 -6.93 2.42 -48.50
C GLU A 106 -7.73 3.22 -47.46
N ARG A 107 -9.03 3.41 -47.71
CA ARG A 107 -9.96 4.07 -46.78
C ARG A 107 -10.07 3.30 -45.47
N ALA A 108 -10.33 1.98 -45.52
CA ALA A 108 -10.43 1.15 -44.32
C ALA A 108 -9.13 1.15 -43.50
N GLN A 109 -7.96 1.15 -44.17
CA GLN A 109 -6.67 1.26 -43.48
C GLN A 109 -6.50 2.64 -42.82
N PHE A 110 -6.90 3.72 -43.51
CA PHE A 110 -6.85 5.07 -42.97
C PHE A 110 -7.78 5.21 -41.75
N GLU A 111 -9.04 4.77 -41.85
CA GLU A 111 -10.00 4.80 -40.75
C GLU A 111 -9.46 4.06 -39.52
N GLN A 112 -8.93 2.85 -39.72
CA GLN A 112 -8.35 2.08 -38.61
C GLN A 112 -7.13 2.77 -37.99
N ALA A 113 -6.23 3.31 -38.81
CA ALA A 113 -5.07 4.04 -38.33
C ALA A 113 -5.47 5.32 -37.57
N TYR A 114 -6.47 6.04 -38.08
CA TYR A 114 -6.97 7.29 -37.49
C TYR A 114 -7.66 7.05 -36.14
N ARG A 115 -8.52 6.03 -36.05
CA ARG A 115 -9.13 5.60 -34.77
C ARG A 115 -8.05 5.24 -33.74
N ARG A 116 -7.04 4.47 -34.14
CA ARG A 116 -5.92 4.10 -33.25
C ARG A 116 -5.16 5.32 -32.75
N GLN A 117 -4.90 6.31 -33.60
CA GLN A 117 -4.24 7.55 -33.18
C GLN A 117 -5.10 8.36 -32.20
N GLY A 118 -6.42 8.41 -32.41
CA GLY A 118 -7.37 9.02 -31.49
C GLY A 118 -7.32 8.41 -30.10
N VAL A 119 -7.39 7.07 -30.02
CA VAL A 119 -7.28 6.34 -28.75
C VAL A 119 -5.92 6.59 -28.08
N LEU A 120 -4.82 6.50 -28.82
CA LEU A 120 -3.47 6.74 -28.26
C LEU A 120 -3.29 8.17 -27.73
N LEU A 121 -3.85 9.16 -28.42
CA LEU A 121 -3.83 10.55 -27.96
C LEU A 121 -4.68 10.70 -26.69
N ALA A 122 -5.89 10.17 -26.70
CA ALA A 122 -6.80 10.19 -25.55
C ALA A 122 -6.15 9.53 -24.31
N GLU A 123 -5.49 8.37 -24.47
CA GLU A 123 -4.76 7.68 -23.40
C GLU A 123 -3.57 8.51 -22.87
N ARG A 124 -2.82 9.19 -23.75
CA ARG A 124 -1.71 10.08 -23.36
C ARG A 124 -2.20 11.30 -22.61
N VAL A 125 -3.30 11.89 -23.05
CA VAL A 125 -3.93 13.02 -22.38
C VAL A 125 -4.47 12.56 -21.02
N ALA A 126 -5.21 11.47 -20.97
CA ALA A 126 -5.76 10.90 -19.74
C ALA A 126 -4.70 10.55 -18.70
N SER A 127 -3.54 9.99 -19.12
CA SER A 127 -2.43 9.70 -18.20
C SER A 127 -1.75 10.96 -17.65
N ARG A 128 -1.73 12.06 -18.42
CA ARG A 128 -1.26 13.38 -17.96
C ARG A 128 -2.27 14.08 -17.06
N PHE A 129 -3.58 13.92 -17.29
CA PHE A 129 -4.60 14.44 -16.38
C PHE A 129 -4.69 13.64 -15.09
N ALA A 130 -4.48 12.32 -15.13
CA ALA A 130 -4.40 11.47 -13.93
C ALA A 130 -3.22 11.84 -13.01
N THR A 131 -2.17 12.48 -13.55
CA THR A 131 -1.06 13.03 -12.76
C THR A 131 -1.33 14.45 -12.25
N VAL A 132 -2.32 15.16 -12.81
CA VAL A 132 -2.75 16.50 -12.36
C VAL A 132 -3.90 16.43 -11.35
N ASN A 133 -4.71 15.36 -11.36
CA ASN A 133 -5.76 15.07 -10.39
C ASN A 133 -5.24 14.54 -9.02
N GLU A 134 -4.01 14.86 -8.64
CA GLU A 134 -3.50 14.72 -7.26
C GLU A 134 -4.28 15.61 -6.23
N PHE A 135 -5.34 16.32 -6.66
CA PHE A 135 -6.16 17.20 -5.82
C PHE A 135 -7.52 16.64 -5.39
N LEU A 136 -7.88 15.40 -5.77
CA LEU A 136 -9.00 14.71 -5.09
C LEU A 136 -8.43 13.80 -3.99
N PRO A 137 -8.75 14.05 -2.71
CA PRO A 137 -8.27 13.27 -1.57
C PRO A 137 -9.08 11.98 -1.44
N LEU A 138 -9.30 11.28 -2.55
CA LEU A 138 -9.83 9.94 -2.49
C LEU A 138 -8.65 9.00 -2.22
N PRO A 139 -8.61 8.33 -1.08
CA PRO A 139 -7.52 7.42 -0.77
C PRO A 139 -7.55 6.33 -1.84
N GLU A 140 -6.53 6.28 -2.68
CA GLU A 140 -6.35 5.14 -3.57
C GLU A 140 -5.98 3.93 -2.72
N ILE A 141 -6.99 3.30 -2.12
CA ILE A 141 -6.94 2.06 -1.34
C ILE A 141 -5.98 1.07 -2.02
N PRO A 142 -6.05 0.80 -3.35
CA PRO A 142 -5.11 -0.09 -4.03
C PRO A 142 -3.64 0.34 -3.94
N ARG A 143 -3.34 1.63 -4.08
CA ARG A 143 -1.94 2.10 -3.98
C ARG A 143 -1.41 1.93 -2.56
N ARG A 144 -2.26 2.14 -1.54
CA ARG A 144 -1.89 1.94 -0.13
C ARG A 144 -1.62 0.48 0.20
N PHE A 145 -2.51 -0.44 -0.19
CA PHE A 145 -2.27 -1.88 0.00
C PHE A 145 -1.02 -2.36 -0.76
N LYS A 146 -0.76 -1.84 -1.96
CA LYS A 146 0.48 -2.14 -2.69
C LYS A 146 1.72 -1.62 -1.96
N LYS A 147 1.67 -0.38 -1.46
CA LYS A 147 2.75 0.20 -0.65
C LYS A 147 3.01 -0.60 0.62
N TYR A 148 1.98 -1.12 1.29
CA TYR A 148 2.15 -1.96 2.47
C TYR A 148 2.83 -3.30 2.14
N GLU A 149 2.44 -3.96 1.05
CA GLU A 149 3.12 -5.17 0.55
C GLU A 149 4.60 -4.89 0.26
N ASP A 150 4.88 -3.82 -0.49
CA ASP A 150 6.25 -3.47 -0.90
C ASP A 150 7.12 -3.11 0.32
N ASN A 151 6.55 -2.40 1.30
CA ASN A 151 7.21 -2.09 2.58
C ASN A 151 7.55 -3.36 3.37
N LEU A 152 6.61 -4.30 3.48
CA LEU A 152 6.85 -5.58 4.17
C LEU A 152 7.93 -6.40 3.45
N ARG A 153 7.91 -6.43 2.11
CA ARG A 153 8.96 -7.09 1.33
C ARG A 153 10.32 -6.42 1.50
N ALA A 154 10.37 -5.10 1.59
CA ALA A 154 11.61 -4.37 1.85
C ALA A 154 12.22 -4.73 3.22
N LEU A 155 11.39 -4.96 4.24
CA LEU A 155 11.85 -5.42 5.56
C LEU A 155 12.40 -6.87 5.57
N VAL A 156 12.02 -7.67 4.57
CA VAL A 156 12.47 -9.07 4.40
C VAL A 156 13.62 -9.19 3.39
N ALA A 157 13.82 -8.20 2.54
CA ALA A 157 14.86 -8.22 1.52
C ALA A 157 16.25 -8.36 2.17
N PRO A 158 17.14 -9.20 1.61
CA PRO A 158 18.50 -9.34 2.11
C PRO A 158 19.21 -8.00 1.96
N LEU A 159 19.48 -7.34 3.09
CA LEU A 159 20.33 -6.16 3.15
C LEU A 159 21.76 -6.60 2.83
N GLU A 160 22.19 -6.41 1.59
CA GLU A 160 23.61 -6.31 1.30
C GLU A 160 24.19 -5.21 2.20
N GLU A 161 25.14 -5.59 3.08
CA GLU A 161 25.93 -4.71 3.95
C GLU A 161 25.26 -4.03 5.16
N LYS A 162 24.44 -4.75 5.95
CA LYS A 162 24.39 -4.46 7.40
C LYS A 162 24.96 -5.61 8.19
N ASN A 163 26.11 -5.36 8.84
CA ASN A 163 26.77 -6.18 9.88
C ASN A 163 25.89 -6.31 11.16
N ASP A 164 24.59 -6.53 11.01
CA ASP A 164 23.60 -6.72 12.07
C ASP A 164 23.10 -8.16 12.11
N LEU A 165 24.03 -9.11 11.91
CA LEU A 165 23.88 -10.55 12.25
C LEU A 165 23.34 -10.79 13.68
N LEU A 166 23.33 -9.76 14.53
CA LEU A 166 22.91 -9.82 15.93
C LEU A 166 21.41 -9.52 16.16
N LEU A 167 20.62 -9.17 15.13
CA LEU A 167 19.28 -8.58 15.33
C LEU A 167 18.07 -9.36 14.78
N GLY A 168 18.29 -10.51 14.12
CA GLY A 168 17.24 -11.39 13.63
C GLY A 168 16.34 -10.72 12.58
N GLY A 169 16.46 -11.11 11.31
CA GLY A 169 15.63 -10.58 10.23
C GLY A 169 14.12 -10.82 10.43
N TRP A 170 13.29 -10.09 9.68
CA TRP A 170 11.84 -10.26 9.68
C TRP A 170 11.34 -11.45 8.85
N GLU A 171 12.25 -12.12 8.14
CA GLU A 171 12.00 -13.07 7.06
C GLU A 171 11.00 -14.18 7.40
N SER A 172 11.12 -14.81 8.58
CA SER A 172 10.18 -15.88 8.98
C SER A 172 8.88 -15.34 9.56
N SER A 173 8.85 -14.09 10.04
CA SER A 173 7.74 -13.53 10.82
C SER A 173 6.72 -12.77 9.97
N LEU A 174 7.11 -12.34 8.76
CA LEU A 174 6.25 -11.54 7.86
C LEU A 174 5.71 -12.30 6.65
N LYS A 175 6.12 -13.56 6.43
CA LYS A 175 5.77 -14.32 5.23
C LYS A 175 4.25 -14.46 5.03
N SER A 176 3.52 -14.80 6.09
CA SER A 176 2.06 -14.94 6.00
C SER A 176 1.36 -13.63 5.69
N GLN A 177 1.84 -12.53 6.27
CA GLN A 177 1.26 -11.20 6.11
C GLN A 177 1.51 -10.67 4.70
N ILE A 178 2.72 -10.89 4.17
CA ILE A 178 3.03 -10.59 2.76
C ILE A 178 2.06 -11.35 1.84
N SER A 179 1.83 -12.65 2.07
CA SER A 179 0.87 -13.42 1.29
C SER A 179 -0.56 -12.89 1.39
N SER A 180 -1.04 -12.48 2.57
CA SER A 180 -2.37 -11.84 2.70
C SER A 180 -2.46 -10.54 1.90
N PHE A 181 -1.43 -9.68 1.96
CA PHE A 181 -1.41 -8.46 1.15
C PHE A 181 -1.34 -8.74 -0.36
N GLU A 182 -0.62 -9.79 -0.78
CA GLU A 182 -0.60 -10.24 -2.18
C GLU A 182 -2.02 -10.63 -2.66
N GLU A 183 -2.76 -11.39 -1.85
CA GLU A 183 -4.14 -11.79 -2.15
C GLU A 183 -5.06 -10.57 -2.28
N TYR A 184 -5.00 -9.62 -1.34
CA TYR A 184 -5.77 -8.38 -1.41
C TYR A 184 -5.40 -7.55 -2.64
N ASN A 185 -4.12 -7.40 -2.94
CA ASN A 185 -3.67 -6.64 -4.11
C ASN A 185 -4.07 -7.32 -5.43
N GLN A 186 -4.08 -8.65 -5.47
CA GLN A 186 -4.60 -9.38 -6.61
C GLN A 186 -6.09 -9.08 -6.81
N PHE A 187 -6.88 -9.19 -5.74
CA PHE A 187 -8.31 -8.87 -5.77
C PHE A 187 -8.56 -7.43 -6.24
N LEU A 188 -7.85 -6.44 -5.68
CA LEU A 188 -7.98 -5.03 -6.07
C LEU A 188 -7.57 -4.79 -7.53
N SER A 189 -6.56 -5.50 -8.03
CA SER A 189 -6.14 -5.44 -9.43
C SER A 189 -7.21 -6.00 -10.38
N GLU A 190 -7.84 -7.11 -9.99
CA GLU A 190 -8.96 -7.70 -10.74
C GLU A 190 -10.18 -6.78 -10.72
N ARG A 191 -10.52 -6.19 -9.56
CA ARG A 191 -11.59 -5.18 -9.46
C ARG A 191 -11.31 -3.97 -10.33
N ARG A 192 -10.08 -3.45 -10.31
CA ARG A 192 -9.68 -2.33 -11.18
C ARG A 192 -9.93 -2.65 -12.65
N LYS A 193 -9.53 -3.84 -13.11
CA LYS A 193 -9.78 -4.28 -14.49
C LYS A 193 -11.28 -4.39 -14.79
N ALA A 194 -12.06 -4.93 -13.86
CA ALA A 194 -13.52 -5.02 -13.99
C ALA A 194 -14.16 -3.63 -14.13
N VAL A 195 -13.74 -2.66 -13.31
CA VAL A 195 -14.20 -1.26 -13.38
C VAL A 195 -13.82 -0.62 -14.71
N ILE A 196 -12.58 -0.82 -15.19
CA ILE A 196 -12.16 -0.32 -16.51
C ILE A 196 -13.03 -0.89 -17.64
N SER A 197 -13.45 -2.15 -17.54
CA SER A 197 -14.34 -2.80 -18.50
C SER A 197 -15.83 -2.55 -18.28
N SER A 198 -16.21 -1.91 -17.18
CA SER A 198 -17.61 -1.60 -16.87
C SER A 198 -18.17 -0.61 -17.89
N SER A 199 -19.49 -0.59 -18.12
CA SER A 199 -20.13 0.43 -18.95
C SER A 199 -20.44 1.72 -18.20
N VAL A 200 -20.27 1.73 -16.88
CA VAL A 200 -20.66 2.84 -15.99
C VAL A 200 -19.93 4.13 -16.32
N ASN A 201 -20.66 5.25 -16.21
CA ASN A 201 -20.15 6.60 -16.39
C ASN A 201 -20.13 7.38 -15.06
N ILE A 202 -19.43 8.52 -15.03
CA ILE A 202 -19.33 9.35 -13.82
C ILE A 202 -20.68 10.00 -13.44
N GLU A 203 -21.55 10.24 -14.40
CA GLU A 203 -22.89 10.81 -14.20
C GLU A 203 -23.81 9.86 -13.41
N GLU A 204 -23.70 8.56 -13.66
CA GLU A 204 -24.37 7.45 -12.95
C GLU A 204 -23.79 7.24 -11.55
N LEU A 205 -22.57 7.73 -11.31
CA LEU A 205 -21.87 7.74 -10.02
C LEU A 205 -22.01 9.09 -9.26
N GLN A 206 -22.80 10.05 -9.75
CA GLN A 206 -22.98 11.35 -9.07
C GLN A 206 -23.42 11.18 -7.60
N PRO A 207 -23.05 12.13 -6.72
CA PRO A 207 -23.30 12.05 -5.29
C PRO A 207 -24.76 12.39 -4.98
N GLY A 208 -25.69 11.52 -5.35
CA GLY A 208 -26.76 11.18 -4.44
C GLY A 208 -26.21 10.03 -3.61
N ALA A 209 -26.33 10.09 -2.27
CA ALA A 209 -26.15 8.88 -1.46
C ALA A 209 -26.81 7.72 -2.22
N PRO A 210 -26.09 6.61 -2.52
CA PRO A 210 -26.66 5.56 -3.35
C PRO A 210 -28.03 5.23 -2.77
N ALA A 211 -29.07 5.26 -3.60
CA ALA A 211 -30.42 5.06 -3.09
C ALA A 211 -30.46 3.71 -2.37
N GLY A 212 -30.54 3.73 -1.04
CA GLY A 212 -30.43 2.53 -0.18
C GLY A 212 -29.08 2.28 0.51
N VAL A 213 -28.15 3.23 0.62
CA VAL A 213 -27.00 3.10 1.55
C VAL A 213 -27.52 3.16 2.97
N ASP A 214 -27.58 2.01 3.61
CA ASP A 214 -27.87 1.92 5.03
C ASP A 214 -26.72 2.55 5.82
N ALA A 215 -27.00 3.09 7.01
CA ALA A 215 -25.99 3.69 7.88
C ALA A 215 -24.79 2.74 8.19
N ASP A 216 -25.04 1.43 8.05
CA ASP A 216 -24.05 0.37 8.19
C ASP A 216 -22.97 0.36 7.09
N ASP A 217 -23.25 0.91 5.90
CA ASP A 217 -22.30 0.95 4.78
C ASP A 217 -21.37 2.17 4.89
N LEU A 218 -21.90 3.32 5.33
CA LEU A 218 -21.09 4.49 5.69
C LEU A 218 -20.09 4.17 6.81
N ALA A 219 -20.52 3.38 7.81
CA ALA A 219 -19.64 2.93 8.88
C ALA A 219 -18.52 1.97 8.41
N VAL A 220 -18.70 1.28 7.29
CA VAL A 220 -17.68 0.38 6.73
C VAL A 220 -16.64 1.16 5.94
N GLU A 221 -17.04 2.23 5.25
CA GLU A 221 -16.10 3.15 4.61
C GLU A 221 -15.18 3.80 5.66
N ASP A 222 -15.77 4.34 6.74
CA ASP A 222 -15.03 4.87 7.89
C ASP A 222 -14.07 3.81 8.47
N TYR A 223 -14.54 2.57 8.62
CA TYR A 223 -13.70 1.47 9.11
C TYR A 223 -12.54 1.13 8.16
N LEU A 224 -12.76 1.12 6.84
CA LEU A 224 -11.68 0.84 5.88
C LEU A 224 -10.61 1.94 5.94
N LEU A 225 -11.02 3.20 6.11
CA LEU A 225 -10.11 4.33 6.33
C LEU A 225 -9.35 4.19 7.65
N ASP A 226 -10.03 3.84 8.74
CA ASP A 226 -9.43 3.60 10.05
C ASP A 226 -8.45 2.41 10.02
N ALA A 227 -8.79 1.33 9.33
CA ALA A 227 -7.91 0.19 9.12
C ALA A 227 -6.66 0.59 8.35
N LEU A 228 -6.81 1.40 7.28
CA LEU A 228 -5.68 1.93 6.53
C LEU A 228 -4.76 2.80 7.41
N LEU A 229 -5.32 3.64 8.29
CA LEU A 229 -4.54 4.42 9.27
C LEU A 229 -3.81 3.52 10.29
N GLY A 230 -4.48 2.45 10.75
CA GLY A 230 -3.86 1.45 11.61
C GLY A 230 -2.66 0.77 10.96
N PHE A 231 -2.76 0.40 9.68
CA PHE A 231 -1.64 -0.14 8.92
C PHE A 231 -0.52 0.89 8.74
N ASP A 232 -0.83 2.17 8.46
CA ASP A 232 0.18 3.23 8.37
C ASP A 232 1.00 3.34 9.66
N GLU A 233 0.33 3.31 10.83
CA GLU A 233 0.99 3.36 12.14
C GLU A 233 1.90 2.14 12.36
N ILE A 234 1.36 0.93 12.11
CA ILE A 234 2.12 -0.32 12.29
C ILE A 234 3.35 -0.34 11.38
N MET A 235 3.21 0.03 10.11
CA MET A 235 4.32 0.06 9.16
C MET A 235 5.37 1.10 9.58
N GLY A 236 4.94 2.28 10.05
CA GLY A 236 5.84 3.30 10.59
C GLY A 236 6.64 2.80 11.80
N ASP A 237 6.00 2.09 12.72
CA ASP A 237 6.67 1.55 13.90
C ASP A 237 7.61 0.38 13.57
N MET A 238 7.29 -0.43 12.57
CA MET A 238 8.20 -1.47 12.06
C MET A 238 9.49 -0.86 11.50
N HIS A 239 9.39 0.23 10.72
CA HIS A 239 10.57 0.94 10.19
C HIS A 239 11.41 1.58 11.32
N LYS A 240 10.76 2.24 12.29
CA LYS A 240 11.44 2.80 13.47
C LYS A 240 12.16 1.73 14.30
N THR A 241 11.65 0.50 14.32
CA THR A 241 12.29 -0.61 15.05
C THR A 241 13.63 -1.02 14.40
N GLU A 242 13.80 -0.80 13.10
CA GLU A 242 15.08 -0.98 12.42
C GLU A 242 16.04 0.20 12.65
N GLU A 243 15.52 1.42 12.74
CA GLU A 243 16.30 2.66 12.93
C GLU A 243 16.67 2.91 14.41
N GLY A 244 15.90 2.35 15.34
CA GLY A 244 15.88 2.74 16.75
C GLY A 244 16.94 2.05 17.63
N ARG A 245 17.92 2.82 18.10
CA ARG A 245 18.69 2.58 19.34
C ARG A 245 17.82 2.83 20.58
N ILE A 246 16.70 2.13 20.73
CA ILE A 246 15.72 2.51 21.74
C ILE A 246 15.87 1.61 22.97
N MET A 247 16.03 2.27 24.12
CA MET A 247 16.07 1.72 25.49
C MET A 247 17.41 1.18 26.01
N VAL A 248 18.51 1.84 25.69
CA VAL A 248 19.78 1.56 26.42
C VAL A 248 19.93 2.49 27.64
N ILE A 249 19.24 3.64 27.68
CA ILE A 249 19.53 4.71 28.66
C ILE A 249 19.13 4.34 30.10
N SER A 250 17.92 3.85 30.37
CA SER A 250 17.51 3.57 31.77
C SER A 250 18.21 2.35 32.37
N TYR A 251 18.48 1.32 31.55
CA TYR A 251 19.25 0.14 31.97
C TYR A 251 20.74 0.45 32.12
N LEU A 252 21.31 1.32 31.27
CA LEU A 252 22.65 1.86 31.45
C LEU A 252 22.76 2.61 32.77
N GLU A 253 21.80 3.47 33.10
CA GLU A 253 21.83 4.23 34.36
C GLU A 253 21.77 3.30 35.58
N GLN A 254 20.89 2.29 35.58
CA GLN A 254 20.84 1.29 36.65
C GLN A 254 22.12 0.45 36.73
N PHE A 255 22.65 0.00 35.59
CA PHE A 255 23.88 -0.80 35.55
C PHE A 255 25.11 0.02 35.98
N TYR A 256 25.24 1.27 35.52
CA TYR A 256 26.29 2.20 35.97
C TYR A 256 26.21 2.46 37.47
N THR A 257 24.99 2.56 38.02
CA THR A 257 24.79 2.77 39.46
C THR A 257 25.28 1.56 40.24
N HIS A 258 24.97 0.34 39.81
CA HIS A 258 25.44 -0.88 40.48
C HIS A 258 26.93 -1.16 40.28
N LEU A 259 27.49 -0.88 39.09
CA LEU A 259 28.91 -1.04 38.82
C LEU A 259 29.76 -0.06 39.63
N LYS A 260 29.32 1.21 39.77
CA LYS A 260 30.00 2.19 40.63
C LYS A 260 30.03 1.75 42.08
N VAL A 261 28.93 1.21 42.61
CA VAL A 261 28.89 0.67 43.98
C VAL A 261 29.87 -0.50 44.13
N ALA A 262 29.93 -1.41 43.16
CA ALA A 262 30.83 -2.57 43.20
C ALA A 262 32.33 -2.25 42.98
N ILE A 263 32.68 -1.07 42.47
CA ILE A 263 34.07 -0.61 42.31
C ILE A 263 34.54 0.20 43.54
N ILE A 264 33.60 0.83 44.25
CA ILE A 264 33.87 1.65 45.45
C ILE A 264 34.00 0.78 46.71
N PHE A 265 33.27 -0.34 46.78
CA PHE A 265 33.37 -1.35 47.84
C PHE A 265 34.27 -2.51 47.42
#